data_AF-H5TNI0-F1
#
_entry.id   AF-H5TNI0-F1
#
_cell.length_a   1.000
_cell.length_b   1.000
_cell.length_c   1.000
_cell.angle_alpha   90.00
_cell.angle_beta   90.00
_cell.angle_gamma   90.00
#
_symmetry.space_group_name_H-M   'P 1'
#
loop_
_entity.id
_entity.type
_entity.pdbx_description
1 polymer ?
#
loop_
_entity_poly.entity_id
_entity_poly.type
_entity_poly.pdbx_seq_one_letter_code
_entity_poly.pdbx_strand_id
1 'polypeptide(L)'
;MAALRSELLADHVAAPADQEPELRSLVARAKSDGYELNVVVLTESQPNFTYYRDIATELQSQVGGTVLVIGPNSVGSASNEFSRVVQEQAMDDLTLQKPTVAATQMYDELTAPQIDWTLVTIVLILVTIVGAVLARVRSVRARRRRGEDAAVVVDQGRPDTRGSSGPGEQTAESAADRTADSSAT
;
A
#
# COMPACT_ATOMS: atom_id res chain seq x y z
N MET A 1 -29.90 -11.23 18.47
CA MET A 1 -30.01 -10.24 17.38
C MET A 1 -31.16 -9.26 17.55
N ALA A 2 -32.43 -9.69 17.67
CA ALA A 2 -33.56 -8.74 17.76
C ALA A 2 -33.48 -7.73 18.93
N ALA A 3 -33.03 -8.17 20.11
CA ALA A 3 -32.82 -7.28 21.27
C ALA A 3 -31.77 -6.19 20.99
N LEU A 4 -30.57 -6.58 20.56
CA LEU A 4 -29.50 -5.65 20.18
C LEU A 4 -29.98 -4.63 19.15
N ARG A 5 -30.68 -5.08 18.10
CA ARG A 5 -31.27 -4.19 17.11
C ARG A 5 -32.24 -3.18 17.73
N SER A 6 -33.10 -3.63 18.65
CA SER A 6 -34.07 -2.74 19.31
C SER A 6 -33.38 -1.68 20.17
N GLU A 7 -32.32 -2.03 20.87
CA GLU A 7 -31.50 -1.10 21.66
C GLU A 7 -30.82 -0.07 20.74
N LEU A 8 -30.16 -0.54 19.67
CA LEU A 8 -29.52 0.35 18.70
C LEU A 8 -30.51 1.31 18.02
N LEU A 9 -31.73 0.88 17.73
CA LEU A 9 -32.76 1.77 17.18
C LEU A 9 -33.29 2.80 18.20
N ALA A 10 -33.13 2.55 19.50
CA ALA A 10 -33.59 3.44 20.55
C ALA A 10 -32.56 4.55 20.85
N ASP A 11 -31.29 4.19 21.00
CA ASP A 11 -30.24 5.14 21.40
C ASP A 11 -28.85 4.84 20.83
N HIS A 12 -28.76 3.96 19.82
CA HIS A 12 -27.54 3.56 19.12
C HIS A 12 -26.50 2.86 20.01
N VAL A 13 -26.85 2.43 21.22
CA VAL A 13 -25.95 1.72 22.14
C VAL A 13 -26.62 0.46 22.66
N ALA A 14 -25.90 -0.66 22.61
CA ALA A 14 -26.29 -1.91 23.24
C ALA A 14 -25.12 -2.41 24.09
N ALA A 15 -25.12 -2.11 25.39
CA ALA A 15 -23.97 -2.35 26.27
C ALA A 15 -24.40 -2.55 27.73
N PRO A 16 -23.51 -3.03 28.61
CA PRO A 16 -23.74 -2.99 30.06
C PRO A 16 -24.07 -1.57 30.55
N ALA A 17 -25.02 -1.45 31.48
CA ALA A 17 -25.58 -0.17 31.92
C ALA A 17 -24.55 0.82 32.50
N ASP A 18 -23.44 0.33 33.05
CA ASP A 18 -22.34 1.15 33.57
C ASP A 18 -21.50 1.80 32.45
N GLN A 19 -21.56 1.27 31.23
CA GLN A 19 -20.79 1.73 30.07
C GLN A 19 -21.62 2.60 29.11
N GLU A 20 -22.94 2.44 29.12
CA GLU A 20 -23.85 3.16 28.23
C GLU A 20 -23.68 4.69 28.24
N PRO A 21 -23.49 5.39 29.38
CA PRO A 21 -23.39 6.86 29.36
C PRO A 21 -22.17 7.36 28.56
N GLU A 22 -21.04 6.67 28.66
CA GLU A 22 -19.82 7.02 27.93
C GLU A 22 -19.98 6.72 26.44
N LEU A 23 -20.54 5.56 26.09
CA LEU A 23 -20.80 5.19 24.70
C LEU A 23 -21.82 6.11 24.03
N ARG A 24 -22.87 6.52 24.75
CA ARG A 24 -23.83 7.52 24.22
C ARG A 24 -23.18 8.87 23.99
N SER A 25 -22.22 9.26 24.82
CA SER A 25 -21.42 10.47 24.60
C SER A 25 -20.55 10.35 23.34
N LEU A 26 -19.95 9.18 23.11
CA LEU A 26 -19.22 8.88 21.87
C LEU A 26 -20.12 8.92 20.63
N VAL A 27 -21.31 8.32 20.68
CA VAL A 27 -22.31 8.39 19.59
C VAL A 27 -22.71 9.83 19.32
N ALA A 28 -22.97 10.62 20.36
CA ALA A 28 -23.31 12.04 20.20
C ALA A 28 -22.17 12.84 19.56
N ARG A 29 -20.90 12.54 19.92
CA ARG A 29 -19.72 13.10 19.25
C ARG A 29 -19.70 12.70 17.77
N ALA A 30 -19.90 11.43 17.46
CA ALA A 30 -19.90 10.95 16.08
C ALA A 30 -20.94 11.64 15.21
N LYS A 31 -22.14 11.81 15.76
CA LYS A 31 -23.22 12.56 15.11
C LYS A 31 -22.86 14.02 14.88
N SER A 32 -22.17 14.66 15.83
CA SER A 32 -21.67 16.04 15.67
C SER A 32 -20.60 16.14 14.58
N ASP A 33 -19.82 15.08 14.39
CA ASP A 33 -18.81 14.99 13.31
C ASP A 33 -19.43 14.64 11.95
N GLY A 34 -20.73 14.32 11.92
CA GLY A 34 -21.49 14.02 10.71
C GLY A 34 -21.61 12.52 10.37
N TYR A 35 -21.28 11.64 11.31
CA TYR A 35 -21.34 10.18 11.13
C TYR A 35 -22.44 9.55 11.98
N GLU A 36 -23.08 8.50 11.45
CA GLU A 36 -24.05 7.71 12.21
C GLU A 36 -23.36 6.50 12.85
N LEU A 37 -23.11 6.56 14.17
CA LEU A 37 -22.39 5.53 14.92
C LEU A 37 -23.32 4.71 15.81
N ASN A 38 -23.18 3.39 15.76
CA ASN A 38 -23.84 2.44 16.64
C ASN A 38 -22.77 1.58 17.35
N VAL A 39 -22.92 1.36 18.65
CA VAL A 39 -21.93 0.59 19.43
C VAL A 39 -22.60 -0.55 20.19
N VAL A 40 -22.06 -1.75 20.03
CA VAL A 40 -22.47 -2.95 20.76
C VAL A 40 -21.29 -3.44 21.60
N VAL A 41 -21.52 -3.70 22.87
CA VAL A 41 -20.56 -4.37 23.75
C VAL A 41 -21.06 -5.75 24.11
N LEU A 42 -20.33 -6.78 23.67
CA LEU A 42 -20.57 -8.16 24.07
C LEU A 42 -19.82 -8.46 25.36
N THR A 43 -20.51 -9.04 26.34
CA THR A 43 -19.92 -9.42 27.64
C THR A 43 -19.22 -10.77 27.60
N GLU A 44 -19.52 -11.60 26.61
CA GLU A 44 -18.96 -12.94 26.45
C GLU A 44 -18.06 -13.04 25.22
N SER A 45 -16.90 -13.66 25.42
CA SER A 45 -15.97 -13.98 24.33
C SER A 45 -16.62 -14.89 23.29
N GLN A 46 -16.58 -14.48 22.04
CA GLN A 46 -17.01 -15.34 20.94
C GLN A 46 -15.91 -16.36 20.59
N PRO A 47 -16.29 -17.59 20.20
CA PRO A 47 -15.33 -18.64 19.89
C PRO A 47 -14.53 -18.36 18.62
N ASN A 48 -15.08 -17.57 17.69
CA ASN A 48 -14.43 -17.19 16.44
C ASN A 48 -14.47 -15.66 16.29
N PHE A 49 -13.32 -15.06 15.93
CA PHE A 49 -13.23 -13.61 15.71
C PHE A 49 -14.17 -13.12 14.59
N THR A 50 -14.49 -13.98 13.61
CA THR A 50 -15.40 -13.63 12.51
C THR A 50 -16.82 -13.34 12.97
N TYR A 51 -17.26 -13.89 14.11
CA TYR A 51 -18.61 -13.68 14.61
C TYR A 51 -18.88 -12.22 14.97
N TYR A 52 -17.88 -11.48 15.45
CA TYR A 52 -18.02 -10.05 15.71
C TYR A 52 -18.34 -9.28 14.43
N ARG A 53 -17.65 -9.60 13.33
CA ARG A 53 -17.89 -9.02 12.00
C ARG A 53 -19.26 -9.41 11.45
N ASP A 54 -19.67 -10.66 11.64
CA ASP A 54 -20.96 -11.15 11.15
C ASP A 54 -22.11 -10.46 11.89
N ILE A 55 -21.99 -10.29 13.22
CA ILE A 55 -22.93 -9.51 14.04
C ILE A 55 -22.97 -8.05 13.58
N ALA A 56 -21.81 -7.43 13.37
CA ALA A 56 -21.73 -6.04 12.90
C ALA A 56 -22.41 -5.87 11.54
N THR A 57 -22.14 -6.76 10.59
CA THR A 57 -22.72 -6.74 9.24
C THR A 57 -24.24 -6.92 9.28
N GLU A 58 -24.71 -7.90 10.06
CA GLU A 58 -26.14 -8.16 10.21
C GLU A 58 -26.86 -6.95 10.82
N LEU A 59 -26.33 -6.38 11.90
CA LEU A 59 -26.93 -5.19 12.53
C LEU A 59 -26.88 -3.98 11.62
N GLN A 60 -25.75 -3.73 10.95
CA GLN A 60 -25.58 -2.60 10.05
C GLN A 60 -26.58 -2.64 8.89
N SER A 61 -26.90 -3.82 8.38
CA SER A 61 -27.94 -3.98 7.35
C SER A 61 -29.35 -3.57 7.84
N GLN A 62 -29.58 -3.55 9.16
CA GLN A 62 -30.87 -3.27 9.78
C GLN A 62 -30.98 -1.85 10.35
N VAL A 63 -29.87 -1.28 10.85
CA VAL A 63 -29.85 0.04 11.51
C VAL A 63 -29.14 1.11 10.69
N GLY A 64 -28.35 0.72 9.68
CA GLY A 64 -27.56 1.64 8.86
C GLY A 64 -26.32 2.18 9.59
N GLY A 65 -25.67 3.16 8.96
CA GLY A 65 -24.47 3.82 9.48
C GLY A 65 -23.29 2.88 9.69
N THR A 66 -22.50 3.21 10.70
CA THR A 66 -21.35 2.46 11.18
C THR A 66 -21.72 1.70 12.46
N VAL A 67 -21.52 0.38 12.49
CA VAL A 67 -21.73 -0.47 13.67
C VAL A 67 -20.39 -1.00 14.15
N LEU A 68 -20.06 -0.73 15.41
CA LEU A 68 -18.91 -1.30 16.11
C LEU A 68 -19.41 -2.36 17.10
N VAL A 69 -18.80 -3.55 17.05
CA VAL A 69 -19.07 -4.64 17.99
C VAL A 69 -17.78 -4.93 18.74
N ILE A 70 -17.76 -4.61 20.03
CA ILE A 70 -16.61 -4.78 20.91
C ILE A 70 -16.88 -5.95 21.85
N GLY A 71 -15.95 -6.90 21.94
CA GLY A 71 -16.01 -7.93 22.98
C GLY A 71 -14.68 -8.16 23.67
N PRO A 72 -14.62 -9.13 24.60
CA PRO A 72 -13.48 -9.28 25.49
C PRO A 72 -12.22 -9.77 24.77
N ASN A 73 -12.37 -10.49 23.65
CA ASN A 73 -11.27 -11.13 22.92
C ASN A 73 -11.13 -10.70 21.46
N SER A 74 -12.06 -9.93 20.91
CA SER A 74 -11.98 -9.43 19.54
C SER A 74 -12.99 -8.30 19.29
N VAL A 75 -12.97 -7.75 18.09
CA VAL A 75 -13.85 -6.68 17.64
C VAL A 75 -14.33 -6.97 16.22
N GLY A 76 -15.38 -6.29 15.80
CA GLY A 76 -15.85 -6.30 14.43
C GLY A 76 -16.55 -5.00 14.08
N SER A 77 -16.48 -4.64 12.81
CA SER A 77 -17.13 -3.45 12.28
C SER A 77 -17.77 -3.71 10.91
N ALA A 78 -18.83 -2.94 10.67
CA ALA A 78 -19.46 -2.78 9.37
C ALA A 78 -19.89 -1.32 9.21
N SER A 79 -19.69 -0.74 8.03
CA SER A 79 -20.01 0.66 7.75
C SER A 79 -20.34 0.84 6.28
N ASN A 80 -21.27 1.76 6.00
CA ASN A 80 -21.52 2.32 4.66
C ASN A 80 -20.82 3.68 4.43
N GLU A 81 -20.17 4.23 5.45
CA GLU A 81 -19.49 5.54 5.43
C GLU A 81 -17.98 5.37 5.26
N PHE A 82 -17.40 4.37 5.93
CA PHE A 82 -15.96 4.10 5.91
C PHE A 82 -15.64 2.91 5.00
N SER A 83 -14.59 3.05 4.19
CA SER A 83 -14.08 1.94 3.37
C SER A 83 -13.67 0.74 4.23
N ARG A 84 -13.66 -0.46 3.64
CA ARG A 84 -13.23 -1.66 4.38
C ARG A 84 -11.81 -1.52 4.93
N VAL A 85 -10.89 -0.92 4.18
CA VAL A 85 -9.50 -0.76 4.60
C VAL A 85 -9.39 0.09 5.85
N VAL A 86 -10.11 1.21 5.90
CA VAL A 86 -10.13 2.10 7.08
C VAL A 86 -10.73 1.39 8.29
N GLN A 87 -11.78 0.59 8.08
CA GLN A 87 -12.38 -0.21 9.16
C GLN A 87 -11.42 -1.28 9.71
N GLU A 88 -10.61 -1.92 8.87
CA GLU A 88 -9.60 -2.89 9.31
C GLU A 88 -8.48 -2.22 10.10
N GLN A 89 -7.99 -1.07 9.61
CA GLN A 89 -6.95 -0.29 10.30
C GLN A 89 -7.44 0.19 11.68
N ALA A 90 -8.69 0.61 11.79
CA ALA A 90 -9.27 1.05 13.05
C ALA A 90 -9.40 -0.05 14.11
N MET A 91 -9.23 -1.33 13.75
CA MET A 91 -9.26 -2.46 14.70
C MET A 91 -7.90 -2.76 15.32
N ASP A 92 -6.83 -2.10 14.89
CA ASP A 92 -5.48 -2.32 15.38
C ASP A 92 -5.24 -1.68 16.78
N ASP A 93 -4.43 -2.35 17.61
CA ASP A 93 -3.96 -1.88 18.93
C ASP A 93 -5.04 -1.38 19.92
N LEU A 94 -6.26 -1.93 19.84
CA LEU A 94 -7.36 -1.58 20.73
C LEU A 94 -7.22 -2.13 22.14
N THR A 95 -7.64 -1.34 23.14
CA THR A 95 -7.66 -1.75 24.55
C THR A 95 -8.94 -2.54 24.89
N LEU A 96 -9.05 -3.78 24.42
CA LEU A 96 -10.29 -4.59 24.52
C LEU A 96 -10.77 -4.85 25.95
N GLN A 97 -9.87 -4.80 26.93
CA GLN A 97 -10.23 -4.93 28.35
C GLN A 97 -11.04 -3.73 28.89
N LYS A 98 -11.14 -2.65 28.11
CA LYS A 98 -11.94 -1.45 28.41
C LYS A 98 -12.80 -1.11 27.18
N PRO A 99 -13.99 -1.71 27.03
CA PRO A 99 -14.78 -1.60 25.80
C PRO A 99 -15.11 -0.17 25.38
N THR A 100 -15.37 0.73 26.32
CA THR A 100 -15.65 2.15 26.03
C THR A 100 -14.44 2.90 25.47
N VAL A 101 -13.25 2.60 26.01
CA VAL A 101 -11.97 3.11 25.51
C VAL A 101 -11.68 2.54 24.13
N ALA A 102 -11.87 1.24 23.93
CA ALA A 102 -11.67 0.59 22.63
C ALA A 102 -12.61 1.17 21.55
N ALA A 103 -13.89 1.40 21.87
CA ALA A 103 -14.83 2.03 20.95
C ALA A 103 -14.39 3.45 20.56
N THR A 104 -13.90 4.22 21.54
CA THR A 104 -13.38 5.58 21.32
C THR A 104 -12.13 5.58 20.43
N GLN A 105 -11.16 4.71 20.72
CA GLN A 105 -9.94 4.52 19.92
C GLN A 105 -10.27 4.15 18.48
N MET A 106 -11.17 3.18 18.31
CA MET A 106 -11.60 2.73 17.00
C MET A 106 -12.28 3.87 16.21
N TYR A 107 -13.16 4.65 16.84
CA TYR A 107 -13.79 5.79 16.19
C TYR A 107 -12.79 6.90 15.81
N ASP A 108 -11.83 7.19 16.70
CA ASP A 108 -10.78 8.18 16.43
C ASP A 108 -9.94 7.76 15.22
N GLU A 109 -9.62 6.47 15.07
CA GLU A 109 -8.87 5.96 13.91
C GLU A 109 -9.72 5.91 12.63
N LEU A 110 -11.01 5.59 12.74
CA LEU A 110 -11.95 5.65 11.59
C LEU A 110 -12.02 7.06 10.99
N THR A 111 -11.96 8.08 11.84
CA THR A 111 -12.09 9.49 11.46
C THR A 111 -10.75 10.21 11.30
N ALA A 112 -9.63 9.51 11.54
CA ALA A 112 -8.30 10.04 11.37
C ALA A 112 -8.08 10.51 9.92
N PRO A 113 -7.35 11.63 9.70
CA PRO A 113 -7.02 12.07 8.34
C PRO A 113 -6.26 10.98 7.58
N GLN A 114 -6.89 10.45 6.53
CA GLN A 114 -6.31 9.39 5.71
C GLN A 114 -5.38 9.99 4.65
N ILE A 115 -4.17 9.44 4.53
CA ILE A 115 -3.27 9.75 3.42
C ILE A 115 -3.78 9.00 2.19
N ASP A 116 -4.08 9.74 1.11
CA ASP A 116 -4.44 9.13 -0.17
C ASP A 116 -3.20 8.48 -0.82
N TRP A 117 -2.98 7.21 -0.48
CA TRP A 117 -1.92 6.38 -1.04
C TRP A 117 -2.02 6.24 -2.56
N THR A 118 -3.21 6.37 -3.14
CA THR A 118 -3.38 6.35 -4.59
C THR A 118 -2.75 7.60 -5.17
N LEU A 119 -3.05 8.77 -4.62
CA LEU A 119 -2.44 10.03 -5.04
C LEU A 119 -0.93 10.01 -4.86
N VAL A 120 -0.43 9.56 -3.70
CA VAL A 120 1.01 9.41 -3.43
C VAL A 120 1.66 8.49 -4.48
N THR A 121 1.04 7.34 -4.76
CA THR A 121 1.53 6.37 -5.75
C THR A 121 1.54 6.97 -7.16
N ILE A 122 0.49 7.69 -7.55
CA ILE A 122 0.42 8.37 -8.85
C ILE A 122 1.55 9.39 -8.98
N VAL A 123 1.77 10.23 -7.96
CA VAL A 123 2.85 11.22 -7.94
C VAL A 123 4.21 10.53 -8.06
N LEU A 124 4.43 9.43 -7.33
CA LEU A 124 5.66 8.66 -7.39
C LEU A 124 5.93 8.11 -8.81
N ILE A 125 4.92 7.51 -9.44
CA ILE A 125 5.01 7.00 -10.81
C ILE A 125 5.38 8.13 -11.79
N LEU A 126 4.74 9.29 -11.69
CA LEU A 126 5.04 10.44 -12.55
C LEU A 126 6.49 10.90 -12.40
N VAL A 127 6.98 11.01 -11.17
CA VAL A 127 8.38 11.36 -10.88
C VAL A 127 9.34 10.33 -11.50
N THR A 128 9.05 9.03 -11.36
CA THR A 128 9.86 7.97 -11.95
C THR A 128 9.90 8.05 -13.49
N ILE A 129 8.75 8.28 -14.13
CA ILE A 129 8.67 8.43 -15.60
C ILE A 129 9.50 9.63 -16.05
N VAL A 130 9.36 10.79 -15.40
CA VAL A 130 10.13 12.00 -15.73
C VAL A 130 11.63 11.74 -15.56
N GLY A 131 12.03 11.12 -14.46
CA GLY A 131 13.43 10.73 -14.21
C GLY A 131 13.99 9.82 -15.29
N ALA A 132 13.23 8.78 -15.68
CA ALA A 132 13.62 7.84 -16.73
C ALA A 132 13.77 8.53 -18.10
N VAL A 133 12.84 9.41 -18.47
CA VAL A 133 12.90 10.18 -19.72
C VAL A 133 14.13 11.08 -19.74
N LEU A 134 14.39 11.83 -18.67
CA LEU A 134 15.56 12.71 -18.56
C LEU A 134 16.88 11.93 -18.65
N ALA A 135 16.97 10.78 -17.99
CA ALA A 135 18.13 9.90 -18.07
C ALA A 135 18.32 9.34 -19.50
N ARG A 136 17.24 8.94 -20.16
CA ARG A 136 17.27 8.46 -21.54
C ARG A 136 17.77 9.53 -22.50
N VAL A 137 17.25 10.77 -22.40
CA VAL A 137 17.70 11.89 -23.25
C VAL A 137 19.19 12.20 -23.03
N ARG A 138 19.65 12.25 -21.77
CA ARG A 138 21.07 12.46 -21.45
C ARG A 138 21.96 11.35 -21.99
N SER A 139 21.58 10.09 -21.83
CA SER A 139 22.37 8.94 -22.31
C SER A 139 22.49 8.89 -23.84
N VAL A 140 21.42 9.21 -24.58
CA VAL A 140 21.46 9.31 -26.05
C VAL A 140 22.37 10.44 -26.50
N ARG A 141 22.30 11.63 -25.86
CA ARG A 141 23.14 12.78 -26.20
C ARG A 141 24.62 12.52 -25.93
N ALA A 142 24.95 11.83 -24.83
CA ALA A 142 26.32 11.43 -24.51
C ALA A 142 26.90 10.44 -25.54
N ARG A 143 26.08 9.49 -26.02
CA ARG A 143 26.49 8.52 -27.06
C ARG A 143 26.73 9.19 -28.41
N ARG A 144 25.92 10.19 -28.79
CA ARG A 144 26.11 10.94 -30.05
C ARG A 144 27.45 11.71 -30.05
N ARG A 145 27.80 12.37 -28.95
CA ARG A 145 29.09 13.08 -28.83
C ARG A 145 30.31 12.17 -28.96
N ARG A 146 30.24 10.95 -28.41
CA ARG A 146 31.32 9.95 -28.58
C ARG A 146 31.44 9.39 -30.00
N GLY A 147 30.35 9.41 -30.78
CA GLY A 147 30.35 8.97 -32.18
C GLY A 147 30.96 10.00 -33.14
N GLU A 148 30.82 11.29 -32.84
CA GLU A 148 31.45 12.39 -33.60
C GLU A 148 32.97 12.41 -33.39
N ASP A 149 33.46 12.21 -32.16
CA ASP A 149 34.90 12.07 -31.88
C ASP A 149 35.52 10.85 -32.59
N ALA A 150 34.78 9.73 -32.68
CA ALA A 150 35.25 8.54 -33.40
C ALA A 150 35.27 8.72 -34.93
N ALA A 151 34.32 9.47 -35.50
CA ALA A 151 34.28 9.76 -36.94
C ALA A 151 35.41 10.71 -37.38
N VAL A 152 35.78 11.69 -36.53
CA VAL A 152 36.90 12.61 -36.79
C VAL A 152 38.26 11.88 -36.76
N VAL A 153 38.40 10.82 -35.97
CA VAL A 153 39.64 10.00 -35.91
C VAL A 153 39.78 9.08 -37.14
N VAL A 154 38.67 8.63 -37.76
CA VAL A 154 38.70 7.77 -38.95
C VAL A 154 39.05 8.53 -40.24
N ASP A 155 38.74 9.82 -40.31
CA ASP A 155 39.03 10.65 -41.50
C ASP A 155 40.52 11.03 -41.65
N GLN A 156 41.31 11.01 -40.57
CA GLN A 156 42.76 11.29 -40.62
C GLN A 156 43.64 10.08 -41.02
N GLY A 157 43.05 8.92 -41.30
CA GLY A 157 43.78 7.65 -41.45
C GLY A 157 43.96 7.11 -42.88
N ARG A 158 43.71 7.87 -43.95
CA ARG A 158 43.86 7.38 -45.33
C ARG A 158 45.17 7.85 -45.97
N PRO A 159 46.29 7.10 -45.88
CA PRO A 159 47.47 7.38 -46.68
C PRO A 159 47.22 6.94 -48.13
N ASP A 160 47.41 7.86 -49.07
CA ASP A 160 47.52 7.59 -50.50
C ASP A 160 48.76 6.72 -50.76
N THR A 161 48.58 5.40 -50.92
CA THR A 161 49.65 4.50 -51.38
C THR A 161 49.63 4.38 -52.89
N ARG A 162 50.23 5.39 -53.55
CA ARG A 162 50.61 5.32 -54.96
C ARG A 162 52.01 4.68 -55.06
N GLY A 163 52.04 3.39 -55.38
CA GLY A 163 53.10 2.67 -56.11
C GLY A 163 54.50 2.57 -55.51
N SER A 164 55.00 1.34 -55.34
CA SER A 164 56.35 0.93 -55.79
C SER A 164 56.63 -0.52 -55.38
N SER A 165 57.01 -1.30 -56.38
CA SER A 165 57.31 -2.73 -56.40
C SER A 165 58.49 -3.17 -55.52
N GLY A 166 58.48 -4.43 -55.09
CA GLY A 166 59.65 -5.15 -54.56
C GLY A 166 59.29 -6.59 -54.18
N PRO A 167 59.85 -7.64 -54.83
CA PRO A 167 59.52 -9.04 -54.57
C PRO A 167 60.47 -9.65 -53.53
N GLY A 168 59.93 -10.51 -52.66
CA GLY A 168 60.72 -11.18 -51.62
C GLY A 168 59.96 -12.34 -51.00
N GLU A 169 60.26 -13.52 -51.53
CA GLU A 169 59.92 -14.88 -51.15
C GLU A 169 59.92 -15.27 -49.66
N GLN A 170 59.19 -16.38 -49.40
CA GLN A 170 59.50 -17.53 -48.53
C GLN A 170 58.75 -17.73 -47.19
N THR A 171 57.96 -18.83 -47.22
CA THR A 171 57.83 -19.95 -46.23
C THR A 171 57.32 -19.64 -44.82
N ALA A 172 56.16 -20.12 -44.38
CA ALA A 172 55.72 -21.50 -44.06
C ALA A 172 55.76 -21.78 -42.54
N GLU A 173 54.78 -22.56 -42.08
CA GLU A 173 54.79 -23.34 -40.82
C GLU A 173 54.65 -22.54 -39.50
N SER A 174 53.98 -22.96 -38.43
CA SER A 174 53.09 -24.07 -38.06
C SER A 174 52.73 -23.88 -36.58
N ALA A 175 51.56 -24.38 -36.19
CA ALA A 175 51.22 -24.89 -34.85
C ALA A 175 51.32 -23.92 -33.66
N ALA A 176 50.62 -24.12 -32.55
CA ALA A 176 49.44 -24.85 -32.15
C ALA A 176 49.24 -24.44 -30.68
N ASP A 177 48.05 -24.69 -30.16
CA ASP A 177 47.87 -25.18 -28.79
C ASP A 177 48.16 -24.20 -27.63
N ARG A 178 47.10 -23.70 -26.97
CA ARG A 178 46.63 -24.35 -25.73
C ARG A 178 45.34 -23.74 -25.18
N THR A 179 44.42 -24.65 -24.93
CA THR A 179 43.20 -24.57 -24.11
C THR A 179 43.48 -24.32 -22.63
N ALA A 180 42.58 -23.59 -21.95
CA ALA A 180 42.03 -23.84 -20.60
C ALA A 180 41.15 -22.63 -20.25
N ASP A 181 39.82 -22.72 -20.33
CA ASP A 181 38.91 -23.26 -19.29
C ASP A 181 39.06 -22.57 -17.93
N SER A 182 38.04 -21.80 -17.55
CA SER A 182 37.73 -21.56 -16.14
C SER A 182 36.25 -21.23 -16.00
N SER A 183 35.53 -22.26 -15.58
CA SER A 183 34.18 -22.26 -15.03
C SER A 183 34.17 -21.61 -13.64
N ALA A 184 33.12 -20.84 -13.33
CA ALA A 184 32.47 -20.88 -12.01
C ALA A 184 31.23 -19.96 -12.00
N THR A 185 30.08 -20.65 -11.92
CA THR A 185 28.90 -20.38 -11.08
C THR A 185 28.98 -19.24 -10.07
#